data_AF-A0A6V7VVC2-F1
#
_entry.id   AF-A0A6V7VVC2-F1
#
_cell.length_a   1.000
_cell.length_b   1.000
_cell.length_c   1.000
_cell.angle_alpha   90.00
_cell.angle_beta   90.00
_cell.angle_gamma   90.00
#
_symmetry.space_group_name_H-M   'P 1'
#
loop_
_entity.id
_entity.type
_entity.pdbx_description
1 polymer ?
#
loop_
_entity_poly.entity_id
_entity_poly.type
_entity_poly.pdbx_seq_one_letter_code
_entity_poly.pdbx_strand_id
1 'polypeptide(L)' 'MPKLISSTEFYEQSAQFCQFTYRVAKFVFVQKLICIGIFKSLPVFPKLDVKDQVIILQYVAPAVRMLGCCFFYI' A
#
# COMPACT_ATOMS: atom_id res chain seq x y z
N MET A 1 -7.39 29.31 22.72
CA MET A 1 -8.74 28.72 22.66
C MET A 1 -8.81 27.79 21.46
N PRO A 2 -9.10 26.48 21.61
CA PRO A 2 -9.33 25.62 20.46
C PRO A 2 -10.58 26.10 19.72
N LYS A 3 -10.47 26.31 18.40
CA LYS A 3 -11.62 26.68 17.56
C LYS A 3 -12.61 25.51 17.55
N LEU A 4 -13.85 25.74 17.99
CA LEU A 4 -14.94 24.80 17.74
C LEU A 4 -15.20 24.78 16.24
N ILE A 5 -14.85 23.67 15.60
CA ILE A 5 -15.13 23.42 14.19
C ILE A 5 -16.64 23.15 14.07
N SER A 6 -17.30 23.73 13.06
CA SER A 6 -18.73 23.48 12.85
C SER A 6 -18.97 22.00 12.54
N SER A 7 -20.14 21.45 12.90
CA SER A 7 -20.45 20.04 12.65
C SER A 7 -20.31 19.67 11.17
N THR A 8 -20.68 20.57 10.26
CA THR A 8 -20.50 20.45 8.81
C THR A 8 -19.03 20.33 8.41
N GLU A 9 -18.14 21.19 8.90
CA GLU A 9 -16.70 21.13 8.59
C GLU A 9 -16.05 19.84 9.13
N PHE A 10 -16.49 19.35 10.31
CA PHE A 10 -16.02 18.08 10.86
C PHE A 10 -16.41 16.88 9.97
N TYR A 11 -17.65 16.87 9.43
CA TYR A 11 -18.11 15.82 8.52
C TYR A 11 -17.39 15.86 7.18
N GLU A 12 -17.15 17.04 6.60
CA GLU A 12 -16.39 17.19 5.36
C GLU A 12 -14.95 16.71 5.51
N GLN A 13 -14.29 17.07 6.61
CA GLN A 13 -12.91 16.66 6.90
C GLN A 13 -12.81 15.14 7.10
N SER A 14 -13.80 14.54 7.77
CA SER A 14 -13.90 13.08 7.95
C SER A 14 -14.16 12.35 6.64
N ALA A 15 -15.00 12.90 5.76
CA ALA A 15 -15.27 12.34 4.44
C ALA A 15 -14.02 12.39 3.54
N GLN A 16 -13.27 13.51 3.57
CA GLN A 16 -12.00 13.64 2.86
C GLN A 16 -10.94 12.66 3.39
N PHE A 17 -10.86 12.48 4.71
CA PHE A 17 -9.96 11.49 5.32
C PHE A 17 -10.34 10.05 4.93
N CYS A 18 -11.64 9.73 4.88
CA CYS A 18 -12.14 8.44 4.42
C CYS A 18 -11.81 8.19 2.94
N GLN A 19 -11.99 9.19 2.07
CA GLN A 19 -11.58 9.08 0.68
C GLN A 19 -10.06 8.95 0.51
N PHE A 20 -9.27 9.69 1.29
CA PHE A 20 -7.82 9.60 1.30
C PHE A 20 -7.36 8.20 1.73
N THR A 21 -7.84 7.72 2.86
CA THR A 21 -7.52 6.37 3.37
C THR A 21 -7.96 5.27 2.40
N TYR A 22 -9.12 5.41 1.77
CA TYR A 22 -9.58 4.48 0.74
C TYR A 22 -8.69 4.49 -0.52
N ARG A 23 -8.28 5.67 -1.00
CA ARG A 23 -7.33 5.79 -2.11
C ARG A 23 -5.98 5.19 -1.74
N VAL A 24 -5.43 5.52 -0.57
CA VAL A 24 -4.16 4.97 -0.07
C VAL A 24 -4.24 3.46 0.07
N ALA A 25 -5.34 2.92 0.59
CA ALA A 25 -5.56 1.48 0.70
C ALA A 25 -5.56 0.79 -0.67
N LYS A 26 -6.19 1.38 -1.69
CA LYS A 26 -6.11 0.90 -3.08
C LYS A 26 -4.67 0.91 -3.60
N PHE A 27 -3.93 1.99 -3.41
CA PHE A 27 -2.52 2.06 -3.85
C PHE A 27 -1.65 1.01 -3.16
N VAL A 28 -1.83 0.79 -1.85
CA VAL A 28 -1.11 -0.24 -1.09
C VAL A 28 -1.47 -1.64 -1.59
N PHE A 29 -2.74 -1.89 -1.91
CA PHE A 29 -3.18 -3.19 -2.43
C PHE A 29 -2.60 -3.47 -3.82
N VAL A 30 -2.64 -2.48 -4.72
CA VAL A 30 -2.05 -2.59 -6.07
C VAL A 30 -0.53 -2.82 -5.98
N GLN A 31 0.18 -2.09 -5.12
CA GLN A 31 1.61 -2.33 -4.89
C GLN A 31 1.91 -3.74 -4.39
N LYS A 32 1.09 -4.28 -3.47
CA LYS A 32 1.24 -5.66 -3.01
C LYS A 32 1.01 -6.67 -4.13
N LEU A 33 -0.01 -6.46 -4.97
CA LEU A 33 -0.27 -7.33 -6.12
C LEU A 33 0.87 -7.30 -7.15
N ILE A 34 1.41 -6.12 -7.45
CA ILE A 34 2.57 -5.96 -8.32
C ILE A 34 3.78 -6.71 -7.73
N CYS A 35 4.03 -6.55 -6.44
CA CYS A 35 5.12 -7.24 -5.73
C CYS A 35 4.97 -8.77 -5.86
N ILE A 36 3.76 -9.30 -5.62
CA ILE A 36 3.46 -10.73 -5.81
C ILE A 36 3.68 -11.16 -7.27
N GLY A 37 3.28 -10.34 -8.24
CA GLY A 37 3.49 -10.61 -9.67
C GLY A 37 4.97 -10.70 -10.05
N ILE A 38 5.78 -9.74 -9.60
CA ILE A 38 7.24 -9.74 -9.81
C ILE A 38 7.86 -10.99 -9.18
N PHE A 39 7.53 -11.30 -7.93
CA PHE A 39 8.10 -12.46 -7.27
C PHE A 39 7.65 -13.78 -7.90
N LYS A 40 6.39 -13.93 -8.31
CA LYS A 40 5.92 -15.10 -9.06
C LYS A 40 6.64 -15.30 -10.38
N SER A 41 7.12 -14.23 -11.02
CA SER A 41 7.89 -14.33 -12.27
C SER A 41 9.32 -14.84 -12.07
N LEU A 42 9.83 -14.86 -10.83
CA LEU A 42 11.15 -15.39 -10.53
C LEU A 42 11.15 -16.92 -10.56
N PRO A 43 12.07 -17.58 -11.28
CA PRO A 43 12.08 -19.04 -11.46
C PRO A 43 12.31 -19.84 -10.16
N VAL A 44 12.80 -19.18 -9.11
CA VAL A 44 13.09 -19.80 -7.80
C VAL A 44 11.92 -19.65 -6.83
N PHE A 45 11.15 -18.56 -6.93
CA PHE A 45 10.10 -18.21 -5.96
C PHE A 45 8.98 -19.26 -5.85
N PRO A 46 8.41 -19.81 -6.94
CA PRO A 46 7.36 -20.83 -6.83
C PRO A 46 7.85 -22.18 -6.30
N LYS A 47 9.18 -22.39 -6.20
CA LYS A 47 9.79 -23.60 -5.61
C LYS A 47 9.99 -23.50 -4.10
N LEU A 48 9.81 -22.31 -3.53
CA LEU A 48 9.89 -22.08 -2.09
C LEU A 48 8.61 -22.53 -1.40
N ASP A 49 8.74 -22.91 -0.13
CA ASP A 49 7.58 -23.19 0.72
C ASP A 49 6.68 -21.94 0.84
N VAL A 50 5.38 -22.17 0.95
CA VAL A 50 4.38 -21.08 1.09
C VAL A 50 4.72 -20.18 2.28
N LYS A 51 5.24 -20.75 3.37
CA LYS A 51 5.70 -20.01 4.54
C LYS A 51 6.84 -19.03 4.19
N ASP A 52 7.81 -19.48 3.42
CA ASP A 52 8.96 -18.66 3.01
C ASP A 52 8.56 -17.61 1.98
N GLN A 53 7.67 -17.95 1.04
CA GLN A 53 7.09 -16.99 0.10
C GLN A 53 6.41 -15.83 0.84
N VAL A 54 5.62 -16.11 1.89
CA VAL A 54 4.94 -15.10 2.69
C VAL A 54 5.95 -14.23 3.46
N ILE A 55 6.98 -14.83 4.07
CA ILE A 55 8.02 -14.09 4.79
C ILE A 55 8.76 -13.15 3.84
N ILE A 56 9.18 -13.63 2.67
CA ILE A 56 9.87 -12.82 1.66
C ILE A 56 8.97 -11.68 1.19
N LEU A 57 7.69 -11.95 0.89
CA LEU A 57 6.74 -10.92 0.48
C LEU A 57 6.53 -9.85 1.55
N GLN A 58 6.49 -10.22 2.83
CA GLN A 58 6.37 -9.27 3.93
C GLN A 58 7.60 -8.37 4.07
N TYR A 59 8.80 -8.95 3.93
CA TYR A 59 10.06 -8.20 4.04
C TYR A 59 10.37 -7.33 2.82
N VAL A 60 9.96 -7.76 1.63
CA VAL A 60 10.29 -7.05 0.38
C VAL A 60 9.23 -6.02 -0.01
N ALA A 61 7.98 -6.15 0.44
CA ALA A 61 6.93 -5.18 0.14
C ALA A 61 7.30 -3.70 0.49
N PRO A 62 7.97 -3.39 1.62
CA PRO A 62 8.44 -2.03 1.91
C PRO A 62 9.51 -1.55 0.92
N ALA A 63 10.46 -2.41 0.54
CA ALA A 63 11.53 -2.07 -0.40
C ALA A 63 11.00 -1.84 -1.82
N VAL A 64 10.08 -2.69 -2.27
CA VAL A 64 9.41 -2.55 -3.58
C VAL A 64 8.49 -1.33 -3.60
N ARG A 65 7.86 -0.98 -2.47
CA ARG A 65 7.13 0.28 -2.33
C ARG A 65 8.05 1.49 -2.48
N MET A 66 9.23 1.47 -1.86
CA MET A 66 10.23 2.55 -2.03
C MET A 66 10.66 2.69 -3.49
N LEU A 67 11.00 1.58 -4.16
CA LEU A 67 11.34 1.59 -5.59
C LEU A 67 10.17 2.08 -6.44
N GLY A 68 8.96 1.60 -6.18
CA GLY A 68 7.75 2.06 -6.84
C GLY A 68 7.53 3.56 -6.71
N CYS A 69 7.77 4.15 -5.54
CA CYS A 69 7.73 5.61 -5.37
C CYS A 69 8.82 6.34 -6.18
N CYS A 70 9.98 5.73 -6.41
CA CYS A 70 11.02 6.33 -7.28
C CYS A 70 10.67 6.24 -8.77
N PHE A 71 9.96 5.19 -9.20
CA PHE A 71 9.64 4.97 -10.63
C PHE A 71 8.26 5.49 -11.06
N PHE A 72 7.28 5.62 -10.16
CA PHE A 72 5.93 6.14 -10.44
C PHE A 72 5.78 7.65 -10.20
N TYR A 73 6.85 8.34 -9.78
CA TYR A 73 6.90 9.81 -9.64
C TYR A 73 7.61 10.46 -10.84
N ILE A 74 7.35 9.92 -12.04
CA ILE A 74 7.57 10.54 -13.37
C ILE A 74 6.19 10.70 -13.99
#